data_AF-A0A1Q5SC01-F1
#
_entry.id   AF-A0A1Q5SC01-F1
#
_cell.length_a   1.000
_cell.length_b   1.000
_cell.length_c   1.000
_cell.angle_alpha   90.00
_cell.angle_beta   90.00
_cell.angle_gamma   90.00
#
_symmetry.space_group_name_H-M   'P 1'
#
loop_
_entity.id
_entity.type
_entity.pdbx_description
1 polymer ?
#
loop_
_entity_poly.entity_id
_entity_poly.type
_entity_poly.pdbx_seq_one_letter_code
_entity_poly.pdbx_strand_id
1 'polypeptide(L)'
;MLRSLGAASGLMTASAVFGAVAQEADYRSAASAPSSWQSFAGGLQGRLQQRLAGNDADARAFQDYMRKYEPGSSASPMKFVARIWILPDGRIERLEFDGLEDKEIAVHLRALLTRDNVGAPPEDMLQPLRLRLSLRPNERPAGDK
;
A
#
# COMPACT_ATOMS: atom_id res chain seq x y z
N MET A 1 42.70 9.82 -57.30
CA MET A 1 43.42 8.79 -56.52
C MET A 1 42.65 8.56 -55.23
N LEU A 2 42.03 7.39 -55.12
CA LEU A 2 41.24 6.94 -53.97
C LEU A 2 42.21 6.32 -52.94
N ARG A 3 42.11 6.69 -51.67
CA ARG A 3 42.76 5.96 -50.55
C ARG A 3 41.71 5.70 -49.48
N SER A 4 41.46 4.43 -49.24
CA SER A 4 40.57 3.86 -48.21
C SER A 4 41.33 3.57 -46.91
N LEU A 5 40.58 3.04 -45.91
CA LEU A 5 40.93 2.48 -44.59
C LEU A 5 40.86 3.48 -43.42
N GLY A 6 40.18 3.21 -42.30
CA GLY A 6 39.57 1.97 -41.83
C GLY A 6 38.65 2.18 -40.62
N ALA A 7 37.88 1.13 -40.34
CA ALA A 7 36.87 1.02 -39.28
C ALA A 7 37.48 0.84 -37.88
N ALA A 8 36.70 1.13 -36.83
CA ALA A 8 36.22 0.16 -35.83
C ALA A 8 36.09 0.75 -34.41
N SER A 9 34.93 0.43 -33.80
CA SER A 9 34.73 0.10 -32.38
C SER A 9 34.58 1.21 -31.33
N GLY A 10 33.41 1.18 -30.67
CA GLY A 10 33.14 1.88 -29.40
C GLY A 10 31.67 1.92 -29.02
N LEU A 11 30.97 0.78 -28.98
CA LEU A 11 29.61 0.65 -28.47
C LEU A 11 29.58 0.57 -26.93
N MET A 12 28.48 1.11 -26.37
CA MET A 12 27.80 0.75 -25.11
C MET A 12 28.42 1.16 -23.77
N THR A 13 27.71 2.07 -23.10
CA THR A 13 27.00 1.71 -21.86
C THR A 13 25.60 2.34 -21.88
N ALA A 14 24.59 1.53 -22.17
CA ALA A 14 23.21 1.90 -21.95
C ALA A 14 22.94 1.83 -20.44
N SER A 15 22.81 2.98 -19.78
CA SER A 15 22.25 3.04 -18.44
C SER A 15 20.78 2.64 -18.54
N ALA A 16 20.47 1.40 -18.17
CA ALA A 16 19.10 0.95 -17.95
C ALA A 16 18.53 1.74 -16.77
N VAL A 17 17.84 2.84 -17.08
CA VAL A 17 16.91 3.45 -16.13
C VAL A 17 15.77 2.46 -16.02
N PHE A 18 15.78 1.63 -14.98
CA PHE A 18 14.60 0.90 -14.53
C PHE A 18 13.60 1.93 -14.00
N GLY A 19 12.97 2.65 -14.93
CA GLY A 19 11.72 3.33 -14.66
C GLY A 19 10.70 2.22 -14.43
N ALA A 20 10.25 2.07 -13.19
CA ALA A 20 9.05 1.33 -12.88
C ALA A 20 7.93 1.91 -13.76
N VAL A 21 7.66 1.26 -14.89
CA VAL A 21 6.47 1.54 -15.68
C VAL A 21 5.30 1.25 -14.77
N ALA A 22 4.64 2.31 -14.31
CA ALA A 22 3.32 2.19 -13.73
C ALA A 22 2.46 1.55 -14.83
N GLN A 23 2.19 0.24 -14.71
CA GLN A 23 1.30 -0.47 -15.60
C GLN A 23 -0.12 0.03 -15.33
N GLU A 24 -0.51 1.13 -15.98
CA GLU A 24 -1.89 1.63 -15.99
C GLU A 24 -2.84 0.77 -16.84
N ALA A 25 -2.39 -0.37 -17.38
CA ALA A 25 -3.02 -1.00 -18.53
C ALA A 25 -4.01 -2.15 -18.25
N ASP A 26 -4.15 -2.67 -17.03
CA ASP A 26 -5.13 -3.75 -16.76
C ASP A 26 -5.72 -3.60 -15.35
N TYR A 27 -6.71 -2.71 -15.18
CA TYR A 27 -7.49 -2.73 -13.95
C TYR A 27 -8.47 -3.90 -13.99
N ARG A 28 -8.25 -4.89 -13.12
CA ARG A 28 -9.17 -6.01 -12.94
C ARG A 28 -10.03 -5.82 -11.69
N SER A 29 -11.34 -5.95 -11.84
CA SER A 29 -12.24 -5.93 -10.69
C SER A 29 -12.01 -7.15 -9.79
N ALA A 30 -12.22 -7.01 -8.48
CA ALA A 30 -12.06 -8.12 -7.53
C ALA A 30 -12.94 -9.33 -7.89
N ALA A 31 -14.13 -9.12 -8.44
CA ALA A 31 -15.05 -10.18 -8.84
C ALA A 31 -14.57 -10.96 -10.07
N SER A 32 -13.72 -10.37 -10.91
CA SER A 32 -13.19 -10.98 -12.13
C SER A 32 -11.75 -11.47 -11.98
N ALA A 33 -11.16 -11.31 -10.77
CA ALA A 33 -9.82 -11.76 -10.44
C ALA A 33 -9.76 -13.28 -10.27
N PRO A 34 -8.62 -13.94 -10.59
CA PRO A 34 -8.36 -15.32 -10.19
C PRO A 34 -8.62 -15.54 -8.69
N SER A 35 -9.09 -16.73 -8.33
CA SER A 35 -9.43 -17.07 -6.94
C SER A 35 -8.24 -16.90 -5.98
N SER A 36 -7.02 -17.23 -6.43
CA SER A 36 -5.77 -17.03 -5.67
C SER A 36 -5.57 -15.56 -5.30
N TRP A 37 -5.83 -14.63 -6.21
CA TRP A 37 -5.72 -13.20 -5.97
C TRP A 37 -6.80 -12.72 -5.00
N GLN A 38 -8.03 -13.21 -5.14
CA GLN A 38 -9.12 -12.89 -4.22
C GLN A 38 -8.82 -13.36 -2.79
N SER A 39 -8.31 -14.59 -2.63
CA SER A 39 -7.91 -15.12 -1.33
C SER A 39 -6.77 -14.31 -0.71
N PHE A 40 -5.74 -13.97 -1.49
CA PHE A 40 -4.64 -13.13 -1.03
C PHE A 40 -5.13 -11.73 -0.62
N ALA A 41 -5.90 -11.07 -1.48
CA ALA A 41 -6.44 -9.74 -1.23
C ALA A 41 -7.37 -9.70 -0.01
N GLY A 42 -8.25 -10.71 0.14
CA GLY A 42 -9.14 -10.84 1.30
C GLY A 42 -8.37 -11.06 2.60
N GLY A 43 -7.35 -11.95 2.59
CA GLY A 43 -6.49 -12.19 3.75
C GLY A 43 -5.69 -10.94 4.14
N LEU A 44 -5.12 -10.24 3.15
CA LEU A 44 -4.41 -8.99 3.38
C LEU A 44 -5.35 -7.90 3.91
N GLN A 45 -6.53 -7.72 3.31
CA GLN A 45 -7.51 -6.75 3.79
C GLN A 45 -7.89 -7.01 5.26
N GLY A 46 -8.16 -8.27 5.61
CA GLY A 46 -8.46 -8.66 6.99
C GLY A 46 -7.31 -8.35 7.95
N ARG A 47 -6.07 -8.67 7.58
CA ARG A 47 -4.87 -8.37 8.39
C ARG A 47 -4.69 -6.87 8.61
N LEU A 48 -4.83 -6.06 7.56
CA LEU A 48 -4.72 -4.60 7.68
C LEU A 48 -5.84 -4.02 8.54
N GLN A 49 -7.08 -4.51 8.39
CA GLN A 49 -8.19 -4.10 9.25
C GLN A 49 -7.96 -4.46 10.72
N GLN A 50 -7.42 -5.66 10.99
CA GLN A 50 -7.05 -6.08 12.35
C GLN A 50 -5.93 -5.20 12.93
N ARG A 51 -4.94 -4.82 12.13
CA ARG A 51 -3.87 -3.91 12.55
C ARG A 51 -4.42 -2.52 12.91
N LEU A 52 -5.36 -2.01 12.12
CA LEU A 52 -6.02 -0.72 12.37
C LEU A 52 -6.90 -0.74 13.63
N ALA A 53 -7.61 -1.86 13.84
CA ALA A 53 -8.45 -2.08 15.02
C ALA A 53 -7.65 -2.57 16.25
N GLY A 54 -6.34 -2.76 16.10
CA GLY A 54 -5.47 -3.28 17.13
C GLY A 54 -5.40 -2.39 18.36
N ASN A 55 -4.95 -2.98 19.47
CA ASN A 55 -4.69 -2.29 20.73
C ASN A 55 -3.20 -2.29 21.09
N ASP A 56 -2.32 -2.63 20.14
CA ASP A 56 -0.88 -2.53 20.33
C ASP A 56 -0.40 -1.07 20.40
N ALA A 57 0.87 -0.86 20.78
CA ALA A 57 1.41 0.47 21.00
C ALA A 57 1.30 1.37 19.76
N ASP A 58 1.51 0.83 18.56
CA ASP A 58 1.46 1.61 17.32
C ASP A 58 0.02 1.96 16.95
N ALA A 59 -0.89 0.99 17.05
CA ALA A 59 -2.32 1.22 16.80
C ALA A 59 -2.89 2.25 17.79
N ARG A 60 -2.51 2.19 19.07
CA ARG A 60 -2.89 3.19 20.09
C ARG A 60 -2.30 4.57 19.80
N ALA A 61 -1.02 4.64 19.40
CA ALA A 61 -0.38 5.91 19.05
C ALA A 61 -1.09 6.58 17.86
N PHE A 62 -1.48 5.81 16.85
CA PHE A 62 -2.26 6.30 15.72
C PHE A 62 -3.67 6.76 16.13
N GLN A 63 -4.37 6.00 16.98
CA GLN A 63 -5.68 6.38 17.49
C GLN A 63 -5.62 7.67 18.34
N ASP A 64 -4.60 7.82 19.19
CA ASP A 64 -4.39 9.04 19.97
C ASP A 64 -4.02 10.24 19.07
N TYR A 65 -3.29 10.01 17.99
CA TYR A 65 -3.03 11.02 16.96
C TYR A 65 -4.35 11.48 16.30
N MET A 66 -5.18 10.55 15.84
CA MET A 66 -6.49 10.83 15.24
C MET A 66 -7.39 11.63 16.20
N ARG A 67 -7.40 11.31 17.50
CA ARG A 67 -8.22 12.02 18.49
C ARG A 67 -7.78 13.47 18.70
N LYS A 68 -6.48 13.75 18.56
CA LYS A 68 -5.95 15.13 18.61
C LYS A 68 -6.26 15.91 17.35
N TYR A 69 -6.26 15.23 16.20
CA TYR A 69 -6.50 15.85 14.91
C TYR A 69 -7.98 16.16 14.65
N GLU A 70 -8.88 15.23 15.00
CA GLU A 70 -10.33 15.44 14.94
C GLU A 70 -11.01 15.20 16.29
N PRO A 71 -10.90 16.16 17.24
CA PRO A 71 -11.58 16.05 18.52
C PRO A 71 -13.10 16.02 18.32
N GLY A 72 -13.73 14.89 18.63
CA GLY A 72 -15.18 14.69 18.51
C GLY A 72 -15.65 13.90 17.28
N SER A 73 -14.73 13.49 16.39
CA SER A 73 -15.04 12.60 15.26
C SER A 73 -15.21 11.16 15.78
N SER A 74 -16.34 10.89 16.43
CA SER A 74 -16.64 9.61 17.08
C SER A 74 -17.68 8.77 16.34
N ALA A 75 -18.39 9.34 15.36
CA ALA A 75 -19.63 8.74 14.87
C ALA A 75 -19.52 7.99 13.55
N SER A 76 -18.58 8.34 12.65
CA SER A 76 -18.50 7.71 11.32
C SER A 76 -17.16 7.03 11.07
N PRO A 77 -17.16 5.75 10.62
CA PRO A 77 -15.95 5.10 10.21
C PRO A 77 -15.38 5.80 8.97
N MET A 78 -14.12 6.23 9.06
CA MET A 78 -13.39 6.80 7.93
C MET A 78 -13.11 5.69 6.92
N LYS A 79 -13.57 5.86 5.69
CA LYS A 79 -13.38 4.90 4.59
C LYS A 79 -12.38 5.48 3.60
N PHE A 80 -11.38 4.68 3.23
CA PHE A 80 -10.36 5.08 2.26
C PHE A 80 -9.93 3.85 1.44
N VAL A 81 -9.31 4.08 0.29
CA VAL A 81 -8.75 3.03 -0.55
C VAL A 81 -7.24 3.04 -0.41
N ALA A 82 -6.66 1.92 0.01
CA ALA A 82 -5.22 1.71 0.03
C ALA A 82 -4.77 1.09 -1.30
N ARG A 83 -3.77 1.70 -1.95
CA ARG A 83 -3.06 1.18 -3.12
C ARG A 83 -1.73 0.63 -2.64
N ILE A 84 -1.54 -0.67 -2.83
CA ILE A 84 -0.44 -1.42 -2.22
C ILE A 84 0.41 -2.05 -3.30
N TRP A 85 1.72 -1.80 -3.25
CA TRP A 85 2.73 -2.52 -4.02
C TRP A 85 3.49 -3.45 -3.08
N ILE A 86 3.58 -4.71 -3.45
CA ILE A 86 4.12 -5.79 -2.64
C ILE A 86 5.22 -6.46 -3.46
N LEU A 87 6.41 -6.54 -2.88
CA LEU A 87 7.53 -7.26 -3.46
C LEU A 87 7.26 -8.78 -3.46
N PRO A 88 7.94 -9.55 -4.31
CA PRO A 88 7.84 -11.02 -4.32
C PRO A 88 8.16 -11.68 -2.97
N ASP A 89 8.95 -11.02 -2.12
CA ASP A 89 9.26 -11.49 -0.76
C ASP A 89 8.17 -11.18 0.29
N GLY A 90 7.07 -10.54 -0.13
CA GLY A 90 5.94 -10.17 0.72
C GLY A 90 6.12 -8.87 1.51
N ARG A 91 7.16 -8.08 1.23
CA ARG A 91 7.30 -6.74 1.81
C ARG A 91 6.46 -5.72 1.04
N ILE A 92 5.83 -4.79 1.76
CA ILE A 92 5.16 -3.65 1.13
C ILE A 92 6.23 -2.66 0.67
N GLU A 93 6.39 -2.48 -0.64
CA GLU A 93 7.30 -1.51 -1.25
C GLU A 93 6.73 -0.10 -1.19
N ARG A 94 5.43 0.02 -1.53
CA ARG A 94 4.74 1.30 -1.64
C ARG A 94 3.32 1.17 -1.14
N LEU A 95 2.88 2.23 -0.46
CA LEU A 95 1.53 2.35 0.06
C LEU A 95 1.02 3.77 -0.14
N GLU A 96 -0.03 3.91 -0.94
CA GLU A 96 -0.72 5.16 -1.22
C GLU A 96 -2.18 5.05 -0.80
N PHE A 97 -2.83 6.19 -0.56
CA PHE A 97 -4.21 6.24 -0.07
C PHE A 97 -5.04 7.21 -0.91
N ASP A 98 -6.17 6.74 -1.42
CA ASP A 98 -7.20 7.58 -2.03
C ASP A 98 -8.28 7.89 -0.98
N GLY A 99 -8.72 9.15 -0.91
CA GLY A 99 -9.74 9.61 0.04
C GLY A 99 -9.23 10.02 1.42
N LEU A 100 -7.90 10.15 1.59
CA LEU A 100 -7.28 10.79 2.76
C LEU A 100 -6.75 12.16 2.33
N GLU A 101 -7.38 13.24 2.81
CA GLU A 101 -6.97 14.62 2.49
C GLU A 101 -5.76 15.07 3.31
N ASP A 102 -5.58 14.53 4.51
CA ASP A 102 -4.46 14.83 5.37
C ASP A 102 -3.25 13.93 5.10
N LYS A 103 -2.13 14.59 4.77
CA LYS A 103 -0.84 13.96 4.48
C LYS A 103 -0.19 13.37 5.74
N GLU A 104 -0.38 13.97 6.90
CA GLU A 104 0.22 13.49 8.15
C GLU A 104 -0.47 12.19 8.61
N ILE A 105 -1.81 12.12 8.52
CA ILE A 105 -2.57 10.88 8.70
C ILE A 105 -2.04 9.79 7.76
N ALA A 106 -1.83 10.10 6.48
CA ALA A 106 -1.29 9.14 5.51
C ALA A 106 0.13 8.65 5.87
N VAL A 107 0.99 9.50 6.41
CA VAL A 107 2.35 9.12 6.87
C VAL A 107 2.28 8.16 8.05
N HIS A 108 1.49 8.48 9.08
CA HIS A 108 1.34 7.61 10.25
C HIS A 108 0.69 6.27 9.88
N LEU A 109 -0.33 6.31 9.02
CA LEU A 109 -1.00 5.11 8.54
C LEU A 109 -0.05 4.20 7.75
N ARG A 110 0.81 4.79 6.91
CA ARG A 110 1.86 4.04 6.22
C ARG A 110 2.79 3.36 7.22
N ALA A 111 3.31 4.12 8.19
CA ALA A 111 4.21 3.59 9.21
C ALA A 111 3.60 2.47 10.07
N LEU A 112 2.27 2.47 10.25
CA LEU A 112 1.54 1.42 10.96
C LEU A 112 1.38 0.15 10.12
N LEU A 113 1.10 0.29 8.82
CA LEU A 113 0.73 -0.80 7.93
C LEU A 113 1.92 -1.48 7.22
N THR A 114 3.07 -0.82 7.09
CA THR A 114 4.26 -1.39 6.42
C THR A 114 5.19 -2.19 7.34
N ARG A 115 4.79 -2.48 8.57
CA ARG A 115 5.65 -3.15 9.57
C ARG A 115 5.77 -4.66 9.37
N ASP A 116 4.68 -5.29 8.97
CA ASP A 116 4.61 -6.75 8.86
C ASP A 116 4.83 -7.22 7.42
N ASN A 117 5.44 -8.38 7.27
CA ASN A 117 5.46 -9.09 5.99
C ASN A 117 4.04 -9.63 5.70
N VAL A 118 3.53 -9.36 4.50
CA VAL A 118 2.16 -9.71 4.12
C VAL A 118 2.04 -11.09 3.47
N GLY A 119 3.16 -11.77 3.25
CA GLY A 119 3.26 -12.98 2.44
C GLY A 119 3.47 -12.63 0.97
N ALA A 120 4.08 -13.56 0.23
CA ALA A 120 4.35 -13.38 -1.18
C ALA A 120 3.03 -13.25 -1.97
N PRO A 121 2.88 -12.22 -2.83
CA PRO A 121 1.74 -12.13 -3.73
C PRO A 121 1.81 -13.25 -4.79
N PRO A 122 0.67 -13.65 -5.38
CA PRO A 122 0.67 -14.49 -6.59
C PRO A 122 1.49 -13.83 -7.71
N GLU A 123 2.27 -14.61 -8.47
CA GLU A 123 3.26 -14.11 -9.45
C GLU A 123 2.64 -13.26 -10.57
N ASP A 124 1.41 -13.61 -10.97
CA ASP A 124 0.65 -12.93 -12.01
C ASP A 124 -0.22 -11.77 -11.48
N MET A 125 -0.21 -11.52 -10.17
CA MET A 125 -1.10 -10.54 -9.53
C MET A 125 -0.77 -9.11 -9.94
N LEU A 126 -1.78 -8.44 -10.51
CA LEU A 126 -1.67 -7.05 -10.96
C LEU A 126 -1.50 -6.10 -9.77
N GLN A 127 -0.58 -5.14 -9.93
CA GLN A 127 -0.26 -4.13 -8.93
C GLN A 127 -0.45 -2.71 -9.50
N PRO A 128 -0.86 -1.73 -8.67
CA PRO A 128 -1.14 -1.84 -7.24
C PRO A 128 -2.42 -2.61 -6.93
N LEU A 129 -2.40 -3.35 -5.81
CA LEU A 129 -3.61 -3.90 -5.22
C LEU A 129 -4.42 -2.78 -4.56
N ARG A 130 -5.70 -2.67 -4.89
CA ARG A 130 -6.60 -1.63 -4.35
C ARG A 130 -7.54 -2.24 -3.32
N LEU A 131 -7.32 -1.92 -2.05
CA LEU A 131 -8.13 -2.44 -0.93
C LEU A 131 -8.93 -1.32 -0.28
N ARG A 132 -10.23 -1.54 -0.08
CA ARG A 132 -11.06 -0.62 0.68
C ARG A 132 -10.94 -0.93 2.17
N LEU A 133 -10.43 0.02 2.94
CA LEU A 133 -10.27 -0.10 4.38
C LEU A 133 -11.26 0.82 5.10
N SER A 134 -11.48 0.53 6.38
CA SER A 134 -12.35 1.33 7.23
C SER A 134 -11.72 1.42 8.60
N LEU A 135 -11.52 2.64 9.07
CA LEU A 135 -11.02 2.94 10.39
C LEU A 135 -12.20 3.37 11.26
N ARG A 136 -12.42 2.66 12.36
CA ARG A 136 -13.32 3.12 13.40
C ARG A 136 -12.48 3.83 14.46
N PRO A 137 -12.79 5.10 14.81
CA PRO A 137 -12.28 5.66 16.04
C PRO A 137 -12.74 4.73 17.17
N ASN A 138 -11.82 4.17 17.94
CA ASN A 138 -12.20 3.42 19.13
C ASN A 138 -12.82 4.40 20.12
N GLU A 139 -14.14 4.26 20.35
CA GLU A 139 -14.76 4.74 21.57
C GLU A 139 -14.02 4.02 22.70
N ARG A 140 -13.18 4.74 23.48
CA ARG A 140 -12.74 4.16 24.75
C ARG A 140 -14.02 3.79 25.50
N PRO A 141 -14.16 2.57 26.06
CA PRO A 141 -15.25 2.32 26.97
C PRO A 141 -15.16 3.38 28.07
N ALA A 142 -16.22 4.17 28.21
CA ALA A 142 -16.37 5.07 29.34
C ALA A 142 -16.57 4.18 30.58
N GLY A 143 -15.55 4.09 31.43
CA GLY A 143 -15.59 3.39 32.72
C GLY A 143 -14.17 3.00 33.15
N ASP A 144 -13.71 3.26 34.36
CA ASP A 144 -14.43 3.39 35.64
C ASP A 144 -13.64 4.33 36.56
N LYS A 145 -14.34 5.09 37.40
CA LYS A 145 -13.76 6.01 38.39
C LYS A 145 -13.57 5.28 39.72
#